data_AF-A0A948FTY2-F1
#
_entry.id   AF-A0A948FTY2-F1
#
_cell.length_a   1.000
_cell.length_b   1.000
_cell.length_c   1.000
_cell.angle_alpha   90.00
_cell.angle_beta   90.00
_cell.angle_gamma   90.00
#
_symmetry.space_group_name_H-M   'P 1'
#
loop_
_entity.id
_entity.type
_entity.pdbx_description
1 polymer ?
#
loop_
_entity_poly.entity_id
_entity_poly.type
_entity_poly.pdbx_seq_one_letter_code
_entity_poly.pdbx_strand_id
1 'polypeptide(L)'
;MKLRKCEKIIKIQINTSMEFKEIITKTTKELHKLLSESREKLRDLRFKDGNKQLKNVREIRQVRKLIAQVFTLINKDKIVK
;
A
#
# COMPACT_ATOMS: atom_id res chain seq x y z
N MET A 1 -12.41 24.29 -9.34
CA MET A 1 -10.93 24.33 -9.41
C MET A 1 -10.29 23.80 -8.10
N LYS A 2 -10.47 22.52 -7.75
CA LYS A 2 -9.92 21.91 -6.50
C LYS A 2 -9.29 20.52 -6.65
N LEU A 3 -9.31 19.92 -7.85
CA LEU A 3 -8.80 18.55 -8.07
C LEU A 3 -7.28 18.45 -8.29
N ARG A 4 -6.57 19.57 -8.50
CA ARG A 4 -5.13 19.55 -8.86
C ARG A 4 -4.17 19.43 -7.67
N LYS A 5 -4.62 19.64 -6.43
CA LYS A 5 -3.75 19.51 -5.23
C LYS A 5 -3.48 18.04 -4.88
N CYS A 6 -4.44 17.14 -5.12
CA CYS A 6 -4.27 15.71 -4.86
C CYS A 6 -3.29 15.06 -5.84
N GLU A 7 -3.33 15.43 -7.12
CA GLU A 7 -2.41 14.92 -8.15
C GLU A 7 -0.94 15.26 -7.85
N LYS A 8 -0.68 16.41 -7.23
CA LYS A 8 0.67 16.85 -6.84
C LYS A 8 1.23 16.08 -5.64
N ILE A 9 0.39 15.66 -4.70
CA ILE A 9 0.80 14.85 -3.54
C ILE A 9 1.13 13.41 -3.99
N ILE A 10 0.40 12.88 -4.96
CA ILE A 10 0.60 11.51 -5.49
C ILE A 10 1.96 11.36 -6.19
N LYS A 11 2.49 12.43 -6.83
CA LYS A 11 3.75 12.37 -7.59
C LYS A 11 5.03 12.30 -6.74
N ILE A 12 5.00 12.63 -5.45
CA ILE A 12 6.24 12.88 -4.68
C ILE A 12 6.86 11.60 -4.05
N GLN A 13 6.20 10.45 -4.07
CA GLN A 13 6.69 9.25 -3.34
C GLN A 13 7.07 8.06 -4.24
N ILE A 14 7.76 8.30 -5.35
CA ILE A 14 8.33 7.23 -6.19
C ILE A 14 9.69 6.83 -5.63
N ASN A 15 9.70 5.76 -4.83
CA ASN A 15 10.87 4.91 -4.63
C ASN A 15 10.39 3.52 -4.20
N THR A 16 10.93 2.51 -4.89
CA THR A 16 10.57 1.08 -5.11
C THR A 16 10.43 0.22 -3.83
N SER A 17 9.75 -0.94 -3.77
CA SER A 17 9.66 -2.13 -4.64
C SER A 17 8.24 -2.76 -4.63
N MET A 18 7.86 -3.46 -5.71
CA MET A 18 6.54 -3.59 -6.38
C MET A 18 6.14 -2.35 -7.20
N GLU A 19 6.10 -2.53 -8.52
CA GLU A 19 5.72 -1.47 -9.44
C GLU A 19 4.24 -1.17 -9.29
N PHE A 20 3.90 0.11 -9.08
CA PHE A 20 2.52 0.59 -9.00
C PHE A 20 1.67 0.11 -10.19
N LYS A 21 2.30 -0.13 -11.33
CA LYS A 21 1.70 -0.70 -12.55
C LYS A 21 1.08 -2.08 -12.34
N GLU A 22 1.70 -2.95 -11.54
CA GLU A 22 1.20 -4.30 -11.27
C GLU A 22 -0.03 -4.32 -10.35
N ILE A 23 -0.21 -3.27 -9.55
CA ILE A 23 -1.34 -3.14 -8.63
C ILE A 23 -2.54 -2.55 -9.37
N ILE A 24 -2.32 -1.71 -10.38
CA ILE A 24 -3.38 -1.10 -11.19
C ILE A 24 -4.14 -2.15 -12.03
N THR A 25 -3.47 -3.19 -12.52
CA THR A 25 -4.08 -4.19 -13.40
C THR A 25 -4.97 -5.21 -12.67
N LYS A 26 -4.95 -5.22 -11.33
CA LYS A 26 -5.70 -6.18 -10.51
C LYS A 26 -7.15 -5.80 -10.37
N THR A 27 -8.02 -6.80 -10.26
CA THR A 27 -9.45 -6.58 -10.04
C THR A 27 -9.73 -6.08 -8.61
N THR A 28 -10.87 -5.42 -8.41
CA THR A 28 -11.27 -4.91 -7.08
C THR A 28 -11.29 -5.99 -6.00
N LYS A 29 -11.71 -7.22 -6.36
CA LYS A 29 -11.70 -8.39 -5.46
C LYS A 29 -10.27 -8.80 -5.07
N GLU A 30 -9.34 -8.80 -6.00
CA GLU A 30 -7.93 -9.09 -5.74
C GLU A 30 -7.26 -8.00 -4.89
N LEU A 31 -7.60 -6.73 -5.12
CA LEU A 31 -7.13 -5.63 -4.27
C LEU A 31 -7.56 -5.80 -2.82
N HIS A 32 -8.81 -6.22 -2.59
CA HIS A 32 -9.29 -6.51 -1.24
C HIS A 32 -8.57 -7.70 -0.59
N LYS A 33 -8.31 -8.77 -1.34
CA LYS A 33 -7.53 -9.93 -0.86
C LYS A 33 -6.10 -9.52 -0.49
N LEU A 34 -5.42 -8.83 -1.40
CA LEU A 34 -4.04 -8.37 -1.22
C LEU A 34 -3.91 -7.41 -0.02
N LEU A 35 -4.94 -6.60 0.23
CA LEU A 35 -5.01 -5.73 1.40
C LEU A 35 -5.21 -6.51 2.71
N SER A 36 -5.94 -7.62 2.70
CA SER A 36 -6.05 -8.51 3.87
C SER A 36 -4.70 -9.16 4.18
N GLU A 37 -4.09 -9.78 3.18
CA GLU A 37 -2.78 -10.44 3.31
C GLU A 37 -1.69 -9.47 3.77
N SER A 38 -1.68 -8.24 3.23
CA SER A 38 -0.70 -7.21 3.62
C SER A 38 -0.87 -6.77 5.08
N ARG A 39 -2.10 -6.75 5.60
CA ARG A 39 -2.37 -6.43 7.00
C ARG A 39 -1.96 -7.56 7.95
N GLU A 40 -2.17 -8.80 7.55
CA GLU A 40 -1.68 -9.97 8.29
C GLU A 40 -0.15 -9.96 8.36
N LYS A 41 0.52 -9.79 7.22
CA LYS A 41 1.98 -9.62 7.18
C LYS A 41 2.46 -8.49 8.08
N LEU A 42 1.77 -7.34 8.08
CA LEU A 42 2.11 -6.23 8.98
C LEU A 42 1.99 -6.63 10.45
N ARG A 43 0.97 -7.43 10.80
CA ARG A 43 0.77 -7.93 12.17
C ARG A 43 1.91 -8.83 12.59
N ASP A 44 2.31 -9.78 11.74
CA ASP A 44 3.43 -10.68 12.01
C ASP A 44 4.75 -9.93 12.18
N LEU A 45 4.99 -8.93 11.33
CA LEU A 45 6.18 -8.08 11.43
C LEU A 45 6.18 -7.27 12.73
N ARG A 46 5.03 -6.76 13.18
CA ARG A 46 4.92 -6.06 14.48
C ARG A 46 5.17 -6.99 15.66
N PHE A 47 4.72 -8.24 15.59
CA PHE A 47 5.01 -9.24 16.62
C PHE A 47 6.51 -9.55 16.68
N LYS A 48 7.14 -9.77 15.52
CA LYS A 48 8.60 -10.01 15.43
C LYS A 48 9.43 -8.81 15.90
N ASP A 49 8.97 -7.59 15.62
CA ASP A 49 9.58 -6.35 16.08
C ASP A 49 9.50 -6.20 17.60
N GLY A 50 8.34 -6.50 18.21
CA GLY A 50 8.17 -6.54 19.66
C GLY A 50 9.12 -7.52 20.36
N ASN A 51 9.40 -8.65 19.73
CA ASN A 51 10.37 -9.64 20.22
C ASN A 51 11.84 -9.28 19.89
N LYS A 52 12.11 -8.15 19.22
CA LYS A 52 13.44 -7.73 18.72
C LYS A 52 14.12 -8.77 17.82
N GLN A 53 13.36 -9.65 17.18
CA GLN A 53 13.85 -10.71 16.28
C GLN A 53 13.85 -10.28 14.82
N LEU A 54 13.50 -9.03 14.54
CA LEU A 54 13.32 -8.52 13.20
C LEU A 54 14.67 -8.14 12.56
N LYS A 55 15.15 -8.97 11.63
CA LYS A 55 16.40 -8.70 10.89
C LYS A 55 16.27 -7.52 9.93
N ASN A 56 15.09 -7.29 9.35
CA ASN A 56 14.87 -6.27 8.33
C ASN A 56 13.78 -5.26 8.74
N VAL A 57 14.18 -4.20 9.43
CA VAL A 57 13.29 -3.12 9.89
C VAL A 57 12.59 -2.39 8.74
N ARG A 58 13.19 -2.37 7.54
CA ARG A 58 12.63 -1.68 6.37
C ARG A 58 11.40 -2.38 5.80
N GLU A 59 11.21 -3.66 6.08
CA GLU A 59 10.08 -4.45 5.58
C GLU A 59 8.74 -3.89 6.06
N ILE A 60 8.65 -3.46 7.33
CA ILE A 60 7.46 -2.81 7.89
C ILE A 60 7.08 -1.57 7.08
N ARG A 61 8.07 -0.75 6.70
CA ARG A 61 7.85 0.45 5.89
C ARG A 61 7.34 0.12 4.49
N GLN A 62 7.85 -0.96 3.89
CA GLN A 62 7.40 -1.43 2.57
C GLN A 62 5.95 -1.91 2.62
N VAL A 63 5.61 -2.77 3.60
CA VAL A 63 4.24 -3.29 3.76
C VAL A 63 3.24 -2.15 4.02
N ARG A 64 3.59 -1.15 4.84
CA ARG A 64 2.74 0.03 5.05
C ARG A 64 2.49 0.82 3.77
N LYS A 65 3.52 0.96 2.92
CA LYS A 65 3.41 1.66 1.63
C LYS A 65 2.52 0.90 0.66
N LEU A 66 2.65 -0.44 0.60
CA LEU A 66 1.77 -1.30 -0.20
C LEU A 66 0.30 -1.14 0.20
N ILE A 67 0.00 -1.17 1.50
CA ILE A 67 -1.37 -0.94 2.00
C ILE A 67 -1.91 0.42 1.56
N ALA A 68 -1.10 1.48 1.67
CA ALA A 68 -1.52 2.82 1.26
C ALA A 68 -1.81 2.93 -0.26
N GLN A 69 -0.99 2.28 -1.09
CA GLN A 69 -1.19 2.25 -2.55
C GLN A 69 -2.49 1.52 -2.92
N VAL A 70 -2.71 0.32 -2.36
CA VAL A 70 -3.94 -0.46 -2.61
C VAL A 70 -5.18 0.31 -2.15
N PHE A 71 -5.12 0.95 -0.98
CA PHE A 71 -6.22 1.76 -0.46
C PHE A 71 -6.52 2.98 -1.36
N THR A 72 -5.47 3.60 -1.92
CA THR A 72 -5.61 4.72 -2.85
C THR A 72 -6.32 4.30 -4.13
N LEU A 73 -5.98 3.12 -4.68
CA LEU A 73 -6.63 2.57 -5.87
C LEU A 73 -8.11 2.27 -5.63
N ILE A 74 -8.43 1.59 -4.52
CA ILE A 74 -9.83 1.29 -4.14
C ILE A 74 -10.65 2.59 -3.99
N ASN A 75 -10.07 3.64 -3.42
CA ASN A 75 -10.77 4.92 -3.26
C ASN A 75 -10.89 5.68 -4.58
N LYS A 76 -9.91 5.58 -5.48
CA LYS A 76 -10.00 6.18 -6.82
C LYS A 76 -11.18 5.61 -7.61
N ASP A 77 -11.38 4.30 -7.57
CA ASP A 77 -12.52 3.65 -8.24
C ASP A 77 -13.87 4.08 -7.67
N LYS A 78 -13.94 4.38 -6.36
CA LYS A 78 -15.14 4.89 -5.71
C LYS A 78 -15.46 6.35 -6.07
N ILE A 79 -14.44 7.17 -6.35
CA ILE A 79 -14.59 8.61 -6.64
C ILE A 79 -15.07 8.85 -8.09
N VAL A 80 -14.81 7.90 -9.00
CA VAL A 80 -15.14 8.02 -10.43
C VAL A 80 -16.57 7.53 -10.74
N LYS A 81 -17.21 6.81 -9.82
CA LYS A 81 -18.63 6.45 -9.88
C LYS A 81 -19.50 7.57 -9.33
#